data_AF-A0A6P1Q4G4-F1
#
_entry.id   AF-A0A6P1Q4G4-F1
#
_cell.length_a   1.000
_cell.length_b   1.000
_cell.length_c   1.000
_cell.angle_alpha   90.00
_cell.angle_beta   90.00
_cell.angle_gamma   90.00
#
_symmetry.space_group_name_H-M   'P 1'
#
loop_
_entity.id
_entity.type
_entity.pdbx_description
1 polymer ?
#
loop_
_entity_poly.entity_id
_entity_poly.type
_entity_poly.pdbx_seq_one_letter_code
_entity_poly.pdbx_strand_id
1 'polypeptide(L)' 'MTTEAQRRAAANYRARNANRARLPGVFLTPEEAELLDELAEIYGTKRDAIIEGLKMLAKAHKMR' A
#
# COMPACT_ATOMS: atom_id res chain seq x y z
N MET A 1 -13.23 15.76 15.43
CA MET A 1 -12.10 16.14 16.31
C MET A 1 -11.24 14.92 16.55
N THR A 2 -9.92 14.99 16.34
CA THR A 2 -9.02 13.89 16.67
C THR A 2 -8.68 13.92 18.16
N THR A 3 -8.73 12.76 18.82
CA THR A 3 -8.53 12.64 20.27
C THR A 3 -7.05 12.76 20.64
N GLU A 4 -6.77 13.12 21.89
CA GLU A 4 -5.41 13.17 22.47
C GLU A 4 -4.65 11.84 22.21
N ALA A 5 -5.36 10.72 22.31
CA ALA A 5 -4.85 9.38 22.04
C ALA A 5 -4.42 9.19 20.57
N GLN A 6 -5.20 9.70 19.62
CA GLN A 6 -4.87 9.64 18.19
C GLN A 6 -3.63 10.48 17.85
N ARG A 7 -3.47 11.66 18.50
CA ARG A 7 -2.27 12.49 18.32
C ARG A 7 -1.02 11.77 18.85
N ARG A 8 -1.11 11.15 20.02
CA ARG A 8 0.00 10.36 20.59
C ARG A 8 0.38 9.16 19.72
N ALA A 9 -0.61 8.43 19.21
CA ALA A 9 -0.37 7.31 18.29
C ALA A 9 0.35 7.75 17.00
N ALA A 10 -0.08 8.87 16.41
CA ALA A 10 0.56 9.43 15.22
C ALA A 10 2.00 9.90 15.50
N ALA A 11 2.24 10.56 16.63
CA ALA A 11 3.57 11.00 17.04
C ALA A 11 4.52 9.80 17.24
N ASN A 12 4.06 8.75 17.93
CA ASN A 12 4.83 7.53 18.15
C ASN A 12 5.16 6.80 16.84
N TYR A 13 4.20 6.72 15.91
CA TYR A 13 4.43 6.15 14.58
C TYR A 13 5.49 6.94 13.79
N ARG A 14 5.40 8.28 13.80
CA ARG A 14 6.39 9.15 13.13
C ARG A 14 7.78 9.00 13.72
N ALA A 15 7.89 8.96 15.06
CA ALA A 15 9.17 8.80 15.75
C ALA A 15 9.82 7.45 15.45
N ARG A 16 9.06 6.35 15.51
CA ARG A 16 9.56 4.98 15.22
C ARG A 16 9.99 4.80 13.76
N ASN A 17 9.36 5.53 12.83
CA ASN A 17 9.61 5.43 11.40
C ASN A 17 10.45 6.61 10.84
N ALA A 18 11.05 7.45 11.69
CA ALA A 18 11.84 8.60 11.24
C ALA A 18 13.14 8.19 10.52
N ASN A 19 13.77 7.10 10.97
CA ASN A 19 15.06 6.60 10.43
C ASN A 19 14.92 5.29 9.64
N ARG A 20 13.69 4.81 9.41
CA ARG A 20 13.44 3.70 8.50
C ARG A 20 13.26 4.26 7.11
N ALA A 21 13.73 3.55 6.08
CA ALA A 21 13.39 3.86 4.70
C ALA A 21 11.87 4.00 4.63
N ARG A 22 11.37 5.24 4.54
CA ARG A 22 9.95 5.47 4.32
C ARG A 22 9.71 4.85 2.96
N LEU A 23 8.89 3.79 2.93
CA LEU A 23 8.14 3.52 1.72
C LEU A 23 7.55 4.87 1.31
N PRO A 24 7.79 5.35 0.08
CA PRO A 24 7.20 6.60 -0.35
C PRO A 24 5.73 6.52 0.07
N GLY A 25 5.26 7.52 0.81
CA GLY A 25 3.86 7.59 1.19
C GLY A 25 3.10 7.84 -0.09
N VAL A 26 2.93 6.79 -0.90
CA VAL A 26 2.29 6.88 -2.20
C VAL A 26 0.82 6.99 -1.88
N PHE A 27 0.34 8.22 -1.80
CA PHE A 27 -1.04 8.45 -2.15
C PHE A 27 -1.13 7.97 -3.59
N LEU A 28 -1.87 6.88 -3.78
CA LEU A 28 -2.26 6.43 -5.11
C LEU A 28 -2.88 7.62 -5.82
N THR A 29 -2.56 7.83 -7.09
CA THR A 29 -3.35 8.76 -7.90
C THR A 29 -4.80 8.25 -7.97
N PRO A 30 -5.79 9.09 -8.30
CA PRO A 30 -7.16 8.63 -8.49
C PRO A 30 -7.26 7.44 -9.45
N GLU A 31 -6.47 7.46 -10.53
CA GLU A 31 -6.43 6.40 -11.53
C GLU A 31 -5.82 5.10 -10.97
N GLU A 32 -4.73 5.20 -10.19
CA GLU A 32 -4.14 4.03 -9.53
C GLU A 32 -5.09 3.44 -8.47
N ALA A 33 -5.87 4.28 -7.80
CA ALA A 33 -6.86 3.84 -6.82
C ALA A 33 -8.05 3.14 -7.48
N GLU A 34 -8.56 3.70 -8.58
CA GLU A 34 -9.66 3.15 -9.38
C GLU A 34 -9.27 1.80 -9.98
N LEU A 35 -8.07 1.68 -10.56
CA LEU A 35 -7.54 0.41 -11.04
C LEU A 35 -7.50 -0.65 -9.93
N LEU A 36 -7.10 -0.28 -8.71
CA LEU A 36 -7.09 -1.21 -7.60
C LEU A 36 -8.50 -1.58 -7.12
N ASP A 37 -9.47 -0.68 -7.21
CA ASP A 37 -10.88 -0.99 -6.93
C ASP A 37 -11.43 -2.00 -7.94
N GLU A 38 -11.24 -1.77 -9.25
CA GLU A 38 -11.65 -2.71 -10.30
C GLU A 38 -11.03 -4.10 -10.12
N LEU A 39 -9.72 -4.15 -9.84
CA LEU A 39 -9.04 -5.43 -9.63
C LEU A 39 -9.45 -6.08 -8.30
N ALA A 40 -9.84 -5.32 -7.29
CA ALA A 40 -10.36 -5.88 -6.04
C ALA A 40 -11.69 -6.61 -6.26
N GLU A 41 -12.54 -6.17 -7.20
CA GLU A 41 -13.78 -6.89 -7.54
C GLU A 41 -13.50 -8.29 -8.10
N ILE A 42 -12.38 -8.46 -8.83
CA ILE A 42 -11.97 -9.72 -9.45
C ILE A 42 -11.23 -10.62 -8.44
N TYR A 43 -10.28 -10.05 -7.70
CA TYR A 43 -9.36 -10.79 -6.82
C TYR A 43 -9.77 -10.78 -5.34
N GLY A 44 -10.90 -10.17 -5.01
CA GLY A 44 -11.49 -10.10 -3.67
C GLY A 44 -11.03 -8.88 -2.84
N THR A 45 -9.73 -8.55 -2.87
CA THR A 45 -9.21 -7.36 -2.19
C THR A 45 -8.11 -6.66 -2.99
N LYS A 46 -7.91 -5.36 -2.76
CA LYS A 46 -6.78 -4.60 -3.35
C LYS A 46 -5.44 -5.26 -3.07
N ARG A 47 -5.27 -5.82 -1.86
CA ARG A 47 -4.05 -6.51 -1.46
C ARG A 47 -3.83 -7.78 -2.30
N ASP A 48 -4.87 -8.57 -2.50
CA ASP A 48 -4.76 -9.83 -3.25
C ASP A 48 -4.49 -9.56 -4.73
N ALA A 49 -5.13 -8.54 -5.31
CA ALA A 49 -4.84 -8.04 -6.66
C ALA A 49 -3.36 -7.64 -6.82
N ILE A 50 -2.82 -6.85 -5.88
CA ILE A 50 -1.40 -6.43 -5.90
C ILE A 50 -0.48 -7.66 -5.84
N ILE A 51 -0.76 -8.60 -4.94
CA ILE A 51 0.08 -9.80 -4.77
C ILE A 51 0.05 -10.68 -6.03
N GLU A 52 -1.09 -10.86 -6.68
CA GLU A 52 -1.16 -11.60 -7.95
C GLU A 52 -0.39 -10.90 -9.07
N GLY A 53 -0.52 -9.57 -9.21
CA GLY A 53 0.29 -8.80 -10.17
C GLY A 53 1.80 -8.98 -9.94
N LEU A 54 2.24 -8.96 -8.68
CA LEU A 54 3.65 -9.19 -8.32
C LEU A 54 4.10 -10.62 -8.66
N LYS A 55 3.26 -11.64 -8.47
CA LYS A 55 3.57 -13.02 -8.87
C LYS A 55 3.73 -13.14 -10.38
N MET A 56 2.85 -12.51 -11.16
CA MET A 56 2.93 -12.49 -12.63
C MET A 56 4.22 -11.83 -13.11
N LEU A 57 4.58 -10.67 -12.55
CA LEU A 57 5.83 -9.98 -12.85
C LEU A 57 7.05 -10.83 -12.49
N ALA A 58 7.06 -11.44 -11.32
CA ALA A 58 8.14 -12.33 -10.88
C ALA A 58 8.29 -13.53 -11.82
N LYS A 59 7.18 -14.12 -12.29
CA LYS A 59 7.21 -15.22 -13.27
C LYS A 59 7.77 -14.76 -14.62
N ALA A 60 7.32 -13.59 -15.11
CA ALA A 60 7.78 -13.02 -16.36
C ALA A 60 9.29 -12.68 -16.35
N HIS A 61 9.84 -12.32 -15.19
CA HIS A 61 11.25 -11.94 -15.04
C HIS A 61 12.16 -13.08 -14.54
N LYS A 62 11.61 -14.17 -13.98
CA LYS A 62 12.37 -15.40 -13.68
C LYS A 62 12.65 -16.27 -14.91
N MET A 63 11.96 -16.03 -16.02
CA MET A 63 12.18 -16.74 -17.29
C MET A 63 13.19 -16.03 -18.22
N ARG A 64 13.98 -15.09 -17.68
CA ARG A 64 15.09 -14.42 -18.37
C ARG A 64 16.43 -14.87 -17.82
#